data_AF-A0A0P7GW82-F1
#
_entry.id   AF-A0A0P7GW82-F1
#
_cell.length_a   1.000
_cell.length_b   1.000
_cell.length_c   1.000
_cell.angle_alpha   90.00
_cell.angle_beta   90.00
_cell.angle_gamma   90.00
#
_symmetry.space_group_name_H-M   'P 1'
#
loop_
_entity.id
_entity.type
_entity.pdbx_description
1 polymer ?
#
loop_
_entity_poly.entity_id
_entity_poly.type
_entity_poly.pdbx_seq_one_letter_code
_entity_poly.pdbx_strand_id
1 'polypeptide(L)'
;MAFKDDALTDDVIPLCAAFAAQEHGDARRALDLLRTAGELAERSQAETVEEQHVRQAQDKIELDRVVEVVRTLPTQSKIVLFATILLEKNGVHNINTGEVFNIYKRLCEEIDADVLTQRRVTDLISELDMLGIVNAVVVSKGRYGRTKEISLSVPIEETEHVLLSDSRLGDIENAQPFVQARFDN
;
A
#
# COMPACT_ATOMS: atom_id res chain seq x y z
N MET A 1 -14.36 30.49 15.61
CA MET A 1 -14.27 30.96 14.20
C MET A 1 -13.20 30.11 13.54
N ALA A 2 -13.58 29.36 12.50
CA ALA A 2 -12.78 28.23 12.03
C ALA A 2 -11.70 28.60 10.99
N PHE A 3 -11.75 29.77 10.35
CA PHE A 3 -10.65 30.31 9.54
C PHE A 3 -10.69 31.84 9.62
N LYS A 4 -9.53 32.49 9.60
CA LYS A 4 -9.38 33.96 9.50
C LYS A 4 -9.79 34.39 8.07
N ASP A 5 -10.25 35.62 7.89
CA ASP A 5 -10.40 36.16 6.53
C ASP A 5 -9.06 36.04 5.78
N ASP A 6 -9.10 35.69 4.49
CA ASP A 6 -7.96 35.40 3.61
C ASP A 6 -7.11 34.16 3.95
N ALA A 7 -7.60 33.26 4.82
CA ALA A 7 -6.88 32.04 5.17
C ALA A 7 -6.86 30.95 4.08
N LEU A 8 -7.76 31.01 3.09
CA LEU A 8 -7.90 30.03 2.01
C LEU A 8 -7.90 30.75 0.67
N THR A 9 -7.25 30.18 -0.36
CA THR A 9 -7.49 30.62 -1.74
C THR A 9 -8.84 30.11 -2.25
N ASP A 10 -9.41 30.80 -3.24
CA ASP A 10 -10.75 30.52 -3.78
C ASP A 10 -10.90 29.08 -4.32
N ASP A 11 -9.80 28.47 -4.76
CA ASP A 11 -9.79 27.12 -5.34
C ASP A 11 -9.78 25.99 -4.29
N VAL A 12 -9.49 26.28 -3.02
CA VAL A 12 -9.37 25.25 -1.98
C VAL A 12 -10.69 24.53 -1.71
N ILE A 13 -11.78 25.27 -1.48
CA ILE A 13 -13.09 24.68 -1.19
C ILE A 13 -13.63 23.90 -2.39
N PRO A 14 -13.62 24.44 -3.64
CA PRO A 14 -13.97 23.69 -4.83
C PRO A 14 -13.16 22.42 -5.00
N LEU A 15 -11.85 22.46 -4.78
CA LEU A 15 -10.99 21.28 -4.93
C LEU A 15 -11.30 20.22 -3.87
N CYS A 16 -11.50 20.61 -2.61
CA CYS A 16 -11.90 19.68 -1.55
C CYS A 16 -13.24 19.00 -1.87
N ALA A 17 -14.21 19.77 -2.39
CA ALA A 17 -15.50 19.24 -2.80
C ALA A 17 -15.37 18.29 -4.00
N ALA A 18 -14.51 18.60 -4.97
CA ALA A 18 -14.26 17.76 -6.14
C ALA A 18 -13.67 16.39 -5.77
N PHE A 19 -12.64 16.37 -4.91
CA PHE A 19 -12.04 15.12 -4.44
C PHE A 19 -13.05 14.27 -3.63
N ALA A 20 -13.80 14.90 -2.71
CA ALA A 20 -14.83 14.20 -1.96
C ALA A 20 -15.92 13.62 -2.87
N ALA A 21 -16.34 14.34 -3.92
CA ALA A 21 -17.32 13.88 -4.90
C ALA A 21 -16.83 12.68 -5.72
N GLN A 22 -15.55 12.64 -6.08
CA GLN A 22 -14.95 11.55 -6.86
C GLN A 22 -14.96 10.22 -6.10
N GLU A 23 -14.71 10.25 -4.79
CA GLU A 23 -14.65 9.08 -3.92
C GLU A 23 -15.95 8.85 -3.12
N HIS A 24 -17.12 8.96 -3.76
CA HIS A 24 -18.47 8.68 -3.23
C HIS A 24 -19.28 9.86 -2.65
N GLY A 25 -18.75 11.08 -2.60
CA GLY A 25 -19.51 12.27 -2.19
C GLY A 25 -19.72 12.42 -0.68
N ASP A 26 -18.71 12.09 0.13
CA ASP A 26 -18.79 12.22 1.60
C ASP A 26 -18.24 13.58 2.08
N ALA A 27 -19.11 14.40 2.68
CA ALA A 27 -18.74 15.69 3.25
C ALA A 27 -17.70 15.58 4.39
N ARG A 28 -17.66 14.46 5.13
CA ARG A 28 -16.62 14.23 6.14
C ARG A 28 -15.24 14.17 5.50
N ARG A 29 -15.12 13.54 4.33
CA ARG A 29 -13.84 13.51 3.60
C ARG A 29 -13.42 14.89 3.14
N ALA A 30 -14.34 15.72 2.66
CA ALA A 30 -14.03 17.11 2.32
C ALA A 30 -13.51 17.89 3.53
N LEU A 31 -14.10 17.69 4.71
CA LEU A 31 -13.66 18.32 5.95
C LEU A 31 -12.31 17.79 6.44
N ASP A 32 -12.09 16.46 6.38
CA ASP A 32 -10.83 15.83 6.77
C ASP A 32 -9.68 16.26 5.85
N LEU A 33 -9.97 16.40 4.56
CA LEU A 33 -9.03 16.90 3.56
C LEU A 33 -8.67 18.37 3.82
N LEU A 34 -9.67 19.22 4.04
CA LEU A 34 -9.45 20.64 4.36
C LEU A 34 -8.66 20.82 5.67
N ARG A 35 -8.99 20.03 6.71
CA ARG A 35 -8.26 20.04 7.97
C ARG A 35 -6.79 19.68 7.75
N THR A 36 -6.53 18.59 7.03
CA THR A 36 -5.16 18.11 6.77
C THR A 36 -4.38 19.11 5.90
N ALA A 37 -5.03 19.77 4.94
CA ALA A 37 -4.41 20.84 4.15
C ALA A 37 -4.02 22.05 5.01
N GLY A 38 -4.88 22.44 5.97
CA GLY A 38 -4.57 23.48 6.96
C GLY A 38 -3.36 23.12 7.83
N GLU A 39 -3.28 21.87 8.30
CA GLU A 39 -2.14 21.38 9.09
C GLU A 39 -0.83 21.39 8.28
N LEU A 40 -0.89 21.07 6.99
CA LEU A 40 0.29 21.12 6.10
C LEU A 40 0.74 22.56 5.85
N ALA A 41 -0.19 23.49 5.61
CA ALA A 41 0.10 24.92 5.47
C ALA A 41 0.73 25.49 6.74
N GLU A 42 0.21 25.13 7.92
CA GLU A 42 0.78 25.56 9.20
C GLU A 42 2.21 25.02 9.39
N ARG A 43 2.45 23.74 9.06
CA ARG A 43 3.80 23.13 9.13
C ARG A 43 4.79 23.75 8.16
N SER A 44 4.34 24.19 6.99
CA SER A 44 5.18 24.90 6.01
C SER A 44 5.34 26.39 6.32
N GLN A 45 4.74 26.88 7.41
CA GLN A 45 4.66 28.29 7.78
C GLN A 45 4.04 29.17 6.68
N ALA A 46 3.15 28.59 5.86
CA ALA A 46 2.37 29.34 4.88
C ALA A 46 1.27 30.13 5.57
N GLU A 47 1.07 31.39 5.15
CA GLU A 47 0.02 32.25 5.70
C GLU A 47 -1.38 31.89 5.17
N THR A 48 -1.44 31.22 4.03
CA THR A 48 -2.69 30.87 3.32
C THR A 48 -2.65 29.40 2.89
N VAL A 49 -3.78 28.71 3.02
CA VAL A 49 -3.95 27.38 2.43
C VAL A 49 -4.21 27.56 0.94
N GLU A 50 -3.28 27.05 0.14
CA GLU A 50 -3.38 26.98 -1.31
C GLU A 50 -3.75 25.57 -1.83
N GLU A 51 -4.05 25.48 -3.13
CA GLU A 51 -4.34 24.24 -3.85
C GLU A 51 -3.31 23.13 -3.62
N GLN A 52 -2.02 23.49 -3.58
CA GLN A 52 -0.92 22.55 -3.34
C GLN A 52 -1.05 21.81 -2.02
N HIS A 53 -1.49 22.48 -0.95
CA HIS A 53 -1.67 21.83 0.35
C HIS A 53 -2.84 20.84 0.33
N VAL A 54 -3.88 21.10 -0.46
CA VAL A 54 -5.00 20.17 -0.65
C VAL A 54 -4.55 18.91 -1.36
N ARG A 55 -3.73 19.03 -2.41
CA ARG A 55 -3.17 17.87 -3.13
C ARG A 55 -2.25 17.05 -2.23
N GLN A 56 -1.34 17.71 -1.52
CA GLN A 56 -0.47 17.04 -0.53
C GLN A 56 -1.27 16.37 0.59
N ALA A 57 -2.37 16.99 1.03
CA ALA A 57 -3.27 16.41 2.02
C ALA A 57 -3.95 15.14 1.50
N GLN A 58 -4.39 15.13 0.24
CA GLN A 58 -4.96 13.93 -0.39
C GLN A 58 -3.94 12.79 -0.40
N ASP A 59 -2.74 13.04 -0.93
CA ASP A 59 -1.66 12.03 -0.99
C ASP A 59 -1.32 11.49 0.41
N LYS A 60 -1.24 12.40 1.39
CA LYS A 60 -0.98 12.03 2.78
C LYS A 60 -2.09 11.16 3.38
N ILE A 61 -3.36 11.52 3.17
CA ILE A 61 -4.50 10.74 3.69
C ILE A 61 -4.54 9.36 3.05
N GLU A 62 -4.30 9.26 1.74
CA GLU A 62 -4.22 7.99 1.03
C GLU A 62 -3.10 7.11 1.57
N LEU A 63 -1.90 7.67 1.74
CA LEU A 63 -0.76 6.96 2.31
C LEU A 63 -1.02 6.51 3.75
N ASP A 64 -1.54 7.40 4.61
CA ASP A 64 -1.85 7.09 6.01
C ASP A 64 -2.89 5.95 6.10
N ARG A 65 -3.87 5.90 5.18
CA ARG A 65 -4.84 4.81 5.08
C ARG A 65 -4.16 3.48 4.70
N VAL A 66 -3.26 3.48 3.71
CA VAL A 66 -2.49 2.30 3.33
C VAL A 66 -1.67 1.79 4.53
N VAL A 67 -0.97 2.69 5.22
CA VAL A 67 -0.16 2.38 6.41
C VAL A 67 -1.02 1.71 7.49
N GLU A 68 -2.21 2.24 7.76
CA GLU A 68 -3.13 1.68 8.76
C GLU A 68 -3.61 0.26 8.38
N VAL A 69 -4.01 0.07 7.12
CA VAL A 69 -4.41 -1.25 6.62
C VAL A 69 -3.26 -2.24 6.78
N VAL A 70 -2.06 -1.88 6.31
CA VAL A 70 -0.87 -2.77 6.36
C VAL A 70 -0.50 -3.12 7.81
N ARG A 71 -0.56 -2.15 8.73
CA ARG A 71 -0.30 -2.39 10.17
C ARG A 71 -1.25 -3.42 10.78
N THR A 72 -2.53 -3.37 10.39
CA THR A 72 -3.59 -4.22 10.95
C THR A 72 -3.67 -5.60 10.28
N LEU A 73 -2.93 -5.82 9.18
CA LEU A 73 -2.89 -7.13 8.52
C LEU A 73 -2.40 -8.25 9.46
N PRO A 74 -3.00 -9.45 9.39
CA PRO A 74 -2.45 -10.64 10.03
C PRO A 74 -1.04 -10.95 9.52
N THR A 75 -0.20 -11.54 10.38
CA THR A 75 1.20 -11.90 10.05
C THR A 75 1.31 -12.63 8.71
N GLN A 76 0.44 -13.62 8.46
CA GLN A 76 0.47 -14.39 7.22
C GLN A 76 0.20 -13.53 5.97
N SER A 77 -0.76 -12.60 6.05
CA SER A 77 -1.02 -11.63 4.97
C SER A 77 0.16 -10.68 4.75
N LYS A 78 0.82 -10.27 5.84
CA LYS A 78 2.03 -9.43 5.77
C LYS A 78 3.20 -10.14 5.09
N ILE A 79 3.42 -11.44 5.35
CA ILE A 79 4.46 -12.22 4.66
C ILE A 79 4.14 -12.34 3.16
N VAL A 80 2.88 -12.56 2.78
CA VAL A 80 2.45 -12.60 1.37
C VAL A 80 2.68 -11.26 0.67
N LEU A 81 2.35 -10.15 1.34
CA LEU A 81 2.61 -8.81 0.83
C LEU A 81 4.11 -8.56 0.66
N PHE A 82 4.91 -8.91 1.65
CA PHE A 82 6.37 -8.78 1.61
C PHE A 82 6.99 -9.63 0.48
N ALA A 83 6.50 -10.87 0.28
CA ALA A 83 6.91 -11.70 -0.85
C ALA A 83 6.66 -11.03 -2.20
N THR A 84 5.54 -10.32 -2.32
CA THR A 84 5.15 -9.60 -3.54
C THR A 84 6.07 -8.38 -3.76
N ILE A 85 6.35 -7.62 -2.71
CA ILE A 85 7.31 -6.50 -2.71
C ILE A 85 8.70 -6.95 -3.17
N LEU A 86 9.20 -8.07 -2.64
CA LEU A 86 10.50 -8.60 -3.03
C LEU A 86 10.55 -8.98 -4.51
N LEU A 87 9.52 -9.62 -5.04
CA LEU A 87 9.46 -9.97 -6.47
C LEU A 87 9.48 -8.72 -7.36
N GLU A 88 8.71 -7.70 -6.99
CA GLU A 88 8.61 -6.46 -7.76
C GLU A 88 9.92 -5.65 -7.71
N LYS A 89 10.55 -5.51 -6.53
CA LYS A 89 11.86 -4.85 -6.37
C LYS A 89 12.98 -5.55 -7.14
N ASN A 90 12.89 -6.87 -7.34
CA ASN A 90 13.84 -7.63 -8.15
C ASN A 90 13.48 -7.69 -9.64
N GLY A 91 12.55 -6.85 -10.09
CA GLY A 91 12.23 -6.68 -11.52
C GLY A 91 11.43 -7.82 -12.13
N VAL A 92 10.76 -8.65 -11.32
CA VAL A 92 9.87 -9.69 -11.85
C VAL A 92 8.62 -9.03 -12.42
N HIS A 93 8.46 -9.14 -13.74
CA HIS A 93 7.25 -8.71 -14.42
C HIS A 93 6.22 -9.84 -14.47
N ASN A 94 4.92 -9.50 -14.41
CA ASN A 94 3.81 -10.44 -14.46
C ASN A 94 3.86 -11.50 -13.35
N ILE A 95 4.10 -11.03 -12.11
CA ILE A 95 4.21 -11.88 -10.93
C ILE A 95 3.01 -12.82 -10.83
N ASN A 96 3.25 -14.12 -10.74
CA ASN A 96 2.18 -15.11 -10.64
C ASN A 96 2.04 -15.67 -9.22
N THR A 97 0.90 -16.30 -8.94
CA THR A 97 0.60 -16.87 -7.61
C THR A 97 1.63 -17.91 -7.16
N GLY A 98 2.25 -18.64 -8.09
CA GLY A 98 3.29 -19.61 -7.76
C GLY A 98 4.60 -18.96 -7.30
N GLU A 99 5.00 -17.85 -7.93
CA GLU A 99 6.18 -17.07 -7.54
C GLU A 99 6.01 -16.48 -6.14
N VAL A 100 4.86 -15.85 -5.88
CA VAL A 100 4.54 -15.32 -4.55
C VAL A 100 4.58 -16.43 -3.51
N PHE A 101 4.00 -17.59 -3.79
CA PHE A 101 4.01 -18.74 -2.87
C PHE A 101 5.42 -19.25 -2.57
N ASN A 102 6.30 -19.30 -3.57
CA ASN A 102 7.67 -19.76 -3.39
C ASN A 102 8.48 -18.83 -2.49
N ILE A 103 8.33 -17.51 -2.66
CA ILE A 103 9.00 -16.52 -1.79
C ILE A 103 8.37 -16.54 -0.40
N TYR A 104 7.05 -16.56 -0.30
CA TYR A 104 6.31 -16.67 0.97
C TYR A 104 6.79 -17.85 1.82
N LYS A 105 6.94 -19.04 1.21
CA LYS A 105 7.39 -20.24 1.92
C LYS A 105 8.77 -20.04 2.55
N ARG A 106 9.69 -19.43 1.82
CA ARG A 106 11.05 -19.14 2.31
C ARG A 106 11.03 -18.14 3.45
N LEU A 107 10.25 -17.07 3.30
CA LEU A 107 10.10 -16.08 4.37
C LEU A 107 9.54 -16.71 5.64
N CYS A 108 8.61 -17.66 5.53
CA CYS A 108 8.12 -18.40 6.69
C CYS A 108 9.21 -19.25 7.36
N GLU A 109 10.09 -19.89 6.58
CA GLU A 109 11.22 -20.67 7.10
C GLU A 109 12.22 -19.78 7.86
N GLU A 110 12.50 -18.57 7.36
CA GLU A 110 13.45 -17.63 8.00
C GLU A 110 12.95 -17.09 9.36
N ILE A 111 11.63 -16.92 9.53
CA ILE A 111 11.05 -16.39 10.77
C ILE A 111 10.40 -17.46 11.66
N ASP A 112 10.66 -18.74 11.38
CA ASP A 112 10.07 -19.89 12.08
C ASP A 112 8.53 -19.80 12.17
N ALA A 113 7.88 -19.47 11.04
CA ALA A 113 6.43 -19.41 10.92
C ALA A 113 5.88 -20.63 10.18
N ASP A 114 4.65 -21.02 10.53
CA ASP A 114 3.93 -22.07 9.84
C ASP A 114 3.65 -21.69 8.37
N VAL A 115 3.98 -22.59 7.46
CA VAL A 115 3.71 -22.44 6.03
C VAL A 115 2.26 -22.83 5.74
N LEU A 116 1.46 -21.88 5.25
CA LEU A 116 0.10 -22.15 4.80
C LEU A 116 0.08 -22.89 3.45
N THR A 117 -1.06 -23.51 3.14
CA THR A 117 -1.27 -24.13 1.83
C THR A 117 -1.28 -23.08 0.71
N GLN A 118 -0.88 -23.47 -0.50
CA GLN A 118 -0.92 -22.61 -1.68
C GLN A 118 -2.31 -22.03 -1.95
N ARG A 119 -3.37 -22.82 -1.68
CA ARG A 119 -4.76 -22.36 -1.78
C ARG A 119 -5.01 -21.19 -0.81
N ARG A 120 -4.63 -21.33 0.46
CA ARG A 120 -4.85 -20.27 1.44
C ARG A 120 -4.04 -19.01 1.09
N VAL A 121 -2.82 -19.15 0.58
CA VAL A 121 -2.03 -18.00 0.10
C VAL A 121 -2.72 -17.30 -1.08
N THR A 122 -3.36 -18.06 -1.97
CA THR A 122 -4.17 -17.48 -3.06
C THR A 122 -5.39 -16.71 -2.53
N ASP A 123 -6.03 -17.21 -1.47
CA ASP A 123 -7.12 -16.50 -0.79
C ASP A 123 -6.59 -15.20 -0.16
N LEU A 124 -5.43 -15.23 0.52
CA LEU A 124 -4.79 -14.04 1.08
C LEU A 124 -4.44 -12.98 0.03
N ILE A 125 -3.95 -13.39 -1.15
CA ILE A 125 -3.72 -12.47 -2.28
C ILE A 125 -5.04 -11.80 -2.70
N SER A 126 -6.14 -12.56 -2.70
CA SER A 126 -7.46 -12.03 -3.06
C SER A 126 -8.01 -11.12 -1.95
N GLU A 127 -7.70 -11.38 -0.68
CA GLU A 127 -8.00 -10.49 0.45
C GLU A 127 -7.23 -9.16 0.33
N LEU A 128 -5.94 -9.21 -0.03
CA LEU A 128 -5.13 -8.01 -0.30
C LEU A 128 -5.66 -7.20 -1.50
N ASP A 129 -6.16 -7.89 -2.52
CA ASP A 129 -6.80 -7.29 -3.70
C ASP A 129 -8.10 -6.55 -3.34
N MET A 130 -8.94 -7.17 -2.49
CA MET A 130 -10.14 -6.52 -1.96
C MET A 130 -9.83 -5.28 -1.10
N LEU A 131 -8.67 -5.24 -0.45
CA LEU A 131 -8.20 -4.09 0.32
C LEU A 131 -7.56 -3.00 -0.56
N GLY A 132 -7.36 -3.26 -1.87
CA GLY A 132 -6.69 -2.35 -2.79
C GLY A 132 -5.18 -2.25 -2.58
N ILE A 133 -4.57 -3.20 -1.88
CA ILE A 133 -3.12 -3.22 -1.61
C ILE A 133 -2.35 -3.81 -2.79
N VAL A 134 -2.92 -4.84 -3.40
CA VAL A 134 -2.44 -5.44 -4.64
C VAL A 134 -3.55 -5.39 -5.68
N ASN A 135 -3.18 -5.58 -6.95
CA ASN A 135 -4.11 -5.83 -8.03
C ASN A 135 -3.84 -7.24 -8.57
N ALA A 136 -4.85 -8.12 -8.56
CA ALA A 136 -4.69 -9.53 -8.92
C ALA A 136 -5.61 -9.94 -10.09
N VAL A 137 -5.12 -9.82 -11.32
CA VAL A 137 -5.90 -10.04 -12.55
C VAL A 137 -5.79 -11.49 -13.03
N VAL A 138 -6.92 -12.17 -13.25
CA VAL A 138 -6.93 -13.53 -13.79
C VAL A 138 -6.64 -13.49 -15.29
N VAL A 139 -5.53 -14.09 -15.71
CA VAL A 139 -5.13 -14.23 -17.10
C VAL A 139 -5.24 -15.68 -17.57
N SER A 140 -5.67 -15.86 -18.82
CA SER A 140 -5.69 -17.17 -19.48
C SER A 140 -4.38 -17.38 -20.24
N LYS A 141 -3.68 -18.47 -19.94
CA LYS A 141 -2.48 -18.91 -20.68
C LYS A 141 -2.81 -20.07 -21.64
N GLY A 142 -4.07 -20.19 -22.07
CA GLY A 142 -4.52 -21.23 -23.00
C GLY A 142 -4.34 -22.63 -22.42
N ARG A 143 -3.59 -23.50 -23.11
CA ARG A 143 -3.33 -24.88 -22.67
C ARG A 143 -2.58 -24.98 -21.34
N TYR A 144 -1.94 -23.91 -20.90
CA TYR A 144 -1.20 -23.84 -19.64
C TYR A 144 -2.07 -23.42 -18.45
N GLY A 145 -3.39 -23.31 -18.66
CA GLY A 145 -4.35 -23.00 -17.60
C GLY A 145 -4.54 -21.50 -17.38
N ARG A 146 -4.99 -21.16 -16.17
CA ARG A 146 -5.27 -19.78 -15.74
C ARG A 146 -4.43 -19.47 -14.51
N THR A 147 -3.87 -18.27 -14.46
CA THR A 147 -3.14 -17.77 -13.28
C THR A 147 -3.61 -16.36 -12.95
N LYS A 148 -3.32 -15.88 -11.74
CA LYS A 148 -3.37 -14.46 -11.44
C LYS A 148 -2.03 -13.83 -11.78
N GLU A 149 -2.05 -12.70 -12.47
CA GLU A 149 -0.95 -11.74 -12.54
C GLU A 149 -1.17 -10.69 -11.44
N ILE A 150 -0.13 -10.45 -10.66
CA ILE A 150 -0.18 -9.69 -9.40
C ILE A 150 0.76 -8.48 -9.54
N SER A 151 0.30 -7.31 -9.11
CA SER A 151 1.13 -6.11 -9.00
C SER A 151 0.76 -5.34 -7.74
N LEU A 152 1.70 -4.60 -7.14
CA LEU A 152 1.35 -3.68 -6.06
C LEU A 152 0.48 -2.53 -6.58
N SER A 153 -0.46 -2.09 -5.76
CA SER A 153 -1.30 -0.91 -6.02
C SER A 153 -0.98 0.24 -5.06
N VAL A 154 0.05 0.07 -4.23
CA VAL A 154 0.47 0.99 -3.17
C VAL A 154 1.96 1.32 -3.32
N PRO A 155 2.42 2.45 -2.75
CA PRO A 155 3.83 2.82 -2.75
C PRO A 155 4.72 1.76 -2.09
N ILE A 156 5.72 1.27 -2.82
CA ILE A 156 6.53 0.11 -2.42
C ILE A 156 7.38 0.43 -1.18
N GLU A 157 8.09 1.55 -1.21
CA GLU A 157 9.07 1.92 -0.17
C GLU A 157 8.39 2.13 1.19
N GLU A 158 7.29 2.87 1.19
CA GLU A 158 6.52 3.17 2.40
C GLU A 158 5.84 1.91 2.96
N THR A 159 5.29 1.07 2.07
CA THR A 159 4.66 -0.19 2.48
C THR A 159 5.68 -1.15 3.09
N GLU A 160 6.86 -1.26 2.47
CA GLU A 160 7.98 -2.05 2.99
C GLU A 160 8.44 -1.55 4.36
N HIS A 161 8.62 -0.25 4.52
CA HIS A 161 9.02 0.35 5.80
C HIS A 161 8.01 0.02 6.92
N VAL A 162 6.71 0.09 6.64
CA VAL A 162 5.66 -0.28 7.60
C VAL A 162 5.72 -1.76 7.96
N LEU A 163 5.97 -2.64 6.98
CA LEU A 163 6.10 -4.07 7.21
C LEU A 163 7.32 -4.40 8.07
N LEU A 164 8.47 -3.80 7.78
CA LEU A 164 9.72 -4.04 8.53
C LEU A 164 9.68 -3.45 9.95
N SER A 165 8.83 -2.45 10.18
CA SER A 165 8.55 -1.95 11.53
C SER A 165 7.80 -2.96 12.42
N ASP A 166 7.20 -4.01 11.83
CA ASP A 166 6.59 -5.09 12.59
C ASP A 166 7.66 -6.01 13.18
N SER A 167 7.66 -6.17 14.51
CA SER A 167 8.63 -7.00 15.23
C SER A 167 8.83 -8.42 14.67
N ARG A 168 7.80 -9.04 14.07
CA ARG A 168 7.92 -10.39 13.51
C ARG A 168 8.56 -10.43 12.13
N LEU A 169 8.53 -9.31 11.40
CA LEU A 169 9.11 -9.18 10.07
C LEU A 169 10.44 -8.42 10.09
N GLY A 170 10.73 -7.66 11.15
CA GLY A 170 12.03 -7.01 11.33
C GLY A 170 13.19 -8.02 11.32
N ASP A 171 12.97 -9.24 11.78
CA ASP A 171 13.96 -10.32 11.71
C ASP A 171 14.35 -10.70 10.26
N ILE A 172 13.47 -10.41 9.29
CA ILE A 172 13.68 -10.69 7.86
C ILE A 172 14.67 -9.71 7.22
N GLU A 173 14.90 -8.53 7.80
CA GLU A 173 15.87 -7.56 7.28
C GLU A 173 17.28 -8.18 7.19
N ASN A 174 17.59 -9.12 8.10
CA ASN A 174 18.84 -9.89 8.09
C ASN A 174 18.88 -11.02 7.03
N ALA A 175 17.72 -11.39 6.46
CA ALA A 175 17.55 -12.49 5.50
C ALA A 175 17.49 -12.03 4.02
N GLN A 176 17.37 -10.72 3.76
CA GLN A 176 17.43 -10.12 2.41
C GLN A 176 18.59 -10.66 1.53
N PRO A 177 19.81 -10.90 2.04
CA PRO A 177 20.93 -11.42 1.23
C PRO A 177 20.66 -12.80 0.60
N PHE A 178 19.83 -13.64 1.22
CA PHE A 178 19.56 -15.01 0.75
C PHE A 178 18.49 -15.07 -0.34
N VAL A 179 17.58 -14.09 -0.38
CA VAL A 179 16.57 -13.96 -1.44
C VAL A 179 17.22 -13.44 -2.73
N GLN A 180 18.21 -12.53 -2.63
CA GLN A 180 18.97 -12.00 -3.76
C GLN A 180 19.75 -13.09 -4.53
N ALA A 181 20.33 -14.07 -3.82
CA ALA A 181 21.15 -15.13 -4.40
C ALA A 181 20.43 -16.05 -5.42
N ARG A 182 19.11 -15.91 -5.58
CA ARG A 182 18.32 -16.61 -6.60
C ARG A 182 17.90 -15.74 -7.80
N PHE A 183 18.03 -14.42 -7.72
CA PHE A 183 17.90 -13.56 -8.90
C PHE A 183 19.21 -13.49 -9.70
N ASP A 184 20.33 -13.83 -9.06
CA ASP A 184 21.67 -13.91 -9.68
C ASP A 184 22.03 -15.31 -10.25
N ASN A 185 21.06 -16.23 -10.39
CA ASN A 185 21.24 -17.55 -11.03
C ASN A 185 20.31 -17.77 -12.22
#